data_AF-A0A1Y1R937-F1
#
_entry.id   AF-A0A1Y1R937-F1
#
_cell.length_a   1.000
_cell.length_b   1.000
_cell.length_c   1.000
_cell.angle_alpha   90.00
_cell.angle_beta   90.00
_cell.angle_gamma   90.00
#
_symmetry.space_group_name_H-M   'P 1'
#
loop_
_entity.id
_entity.type
_entity.pdbx_description
1 polymer ?
#
loop_
_entity_poly.entity_id
_entity_poly.type
_entity_poly.pdbx_seq_one_letter_code
_entity_poly.pdbx_strand_id
1 'polypeptide(L)' 'MPVAEDIGCDNAVCVQRDECERQVIATNGTAREIKKFGGTPDKGCGKFIPIKEKSDTPKKN' A
#
# COMPACT_ATOMS: atom_id res chain seq x y z
N MET A 1 12.28 -5.36 -10.82
CA MET A 1 11.05 -5.37 -11.63
C MET A 1 9.99 -4.49 -10.96
N PRO A 2 9.30 -3.62 -11.73
CA PRO A 2 8.13 -2.90 -11.23
C PRO A 2 7.02 -3.91 -10.91
N VAL A 3 6.28 -3.67 -9.83
CA VAL A 3 5.12 -4.48 -9.44
C VAL A 3 3.90 -3.69 -9.82
N ALA A 4 2.99 -4.29 -10.58
CA ALA A 4 1.76 -3.63 -11.01
C ALA A 4 0.95 -3.10 -9.82
N GLU A 5 0.24 -1.98 -10.04
CA GLU A 5 -0.47 -1.26 -8.98
C GLU A 5 -1.76 -1.95 -8.54
N ASP A 6 -2.33 -2.80 -9.40
CA ASP A 6 -3.51 -3.64 -9.17
C ASP A 6 -3.22 -4.92 -8.36
N ILE A 7 -1.98 -5.10 -7.90
CA ILE A 7 -1.59 -6.18 -6.99
C ILE A 7 -1.68 -5.71 -5.54
N GLY A 8 -2.59 -6.32 -4.79
CA GLY A 8 -2.84 -6.04 -3.39
C GLY A 8 -1.79 -6.62 -2.45
N CYS A 9 -1.76 -6.10 -1.22
CA CYS A 9 -0.87 -6.51 -0.15
C CYS A 9 -1.66 -6.85 1.12
N ASP A 10 -1.46 -8.04 1.67
CA ASP A 10 -2.06 -8.50 2.94
C ASP A 10 -1.06 -8.47 4.12
N ASN A 11 0.10 -7.83 3.95
CA ASN A 11 1.12 -7.76 4.98
C ASN A 11 0.70 -6.86 6.16
N ALA A 12 0.13 -7.49 7.18
CA ALA A 12 -0.36 -6.80 8.37
C ALA A 12 0.71 -6.12 9.24
N VAL A 13 1.99 -6.45 9.07
CA VAL A 13 3.08 -5.92 9.90
C VAL A 13 3.87 -4.80 9.22
N CYS A 14 3.54 -4.43 7.99
CA CYS A 14 4.25 -3.36 7.28
C CYS A 14 3.96 -2.00 7.93
N VAL A 15 5.01 -1.23 8.25
CA VAL A 15 4.91 0.11 8.85
C VAL A 15 4.07 1.09 8.03
N GLN A 16 4.00 0.90 6.70
CA GLN A 16 3.28 1.79 5.78
C GLN A 16 1.91 1.24 5.38
N ARG A 17 1.39 0.20 6.05
CA ARG A 17 0.17 -0.49 5.59
C ARG A 17 -1.05 0.42 5.49
N ASP A 18 -1.23 1.33 6.43
CA ASP A 18 -2.43 2.17 6.55
C ASP A 18 -2.46 3.30 5.52
N GLU A 19 -1.31 3.60 4.91
CA GLU A 19 -1.15 4.65 3.91
C GLU A 19 -0.90 4.07 2.50
N CYS A 20 -0.94 2.74 2.36
CA CYS A 20 -0.61 2.05 1.13
C CYS A 20 -1.85 1.55 0.39
N GLU A 21 -2.04 2.01 -0.84
CA GLU A 21 -3.13 1.61 -1.74
C GLU A 21 -3.20 0.09 -1.92
N ARG A 22 -2.04 -0.61 -1.88
CA ARG A 22 -2.01 -2.07 -1.97
C ARG A 22 -2.81 -2.75 -0.86
N GLN A 23 -2.79 -2.19 0.35
CA GLN A 23 -3.59 -2.71 1.45
C GLN A 23 -5.07 -2.41 1.22
N VAL A 24 -5.39 -1.23 0.71
CA VAL A 24 -6.77 -0.81 0.38
C VAL A 24 -7.39 -1.74 -0.65
N ILE A 25 -6.74 -1.99 -1.78
CA ILE A 25 -7.28 -2.86 -2.84
C ILE A 25 -7.35 -4.33 -2.42
N ALA A 26 -6.47 -4.78 -1.50
CA ALA A 26 -6.55 -6.12 -0.92
C ALA A 26 -7.75 -6.24 0.03
N THR A 27 -7.97 -5.27 0.90
CA THR A 27 -9.10 -5.24 1.84
C THR A 27 -10.43 -5.07 1.13
N ASN A 28 -10.48 -4.24 0.08
CA ASN A 28 -11.69 -3.96 -0.70
C ASN A 28 -12.02 -5.08 -1.70
N GLY A 29 -11.14 -6.07 -1.89
CA GLY A 29 -11.32 -7.14 -2.87
C GLY A 29 -11.26 -6.68 -4.33
N THR A 30 -10.64 -5.53 -4.60
CA THR A 30 -10.48 -4.97 -5.96
C THR A 30 -9.13 -5.30 -6.58
N ALA A 31 -8.21 -5.90 -5.80
CA ALA A 31 -6.94 -6.38 -6.29
C ALA A 31 -7.11 -7.55 -7.26
N ARG A 32 -6.33 -7.55 -8.35
CA ARG A 32 -6.24 -8.69 -9.28
C ARG A 32 -5.66 -9.93 -8.60
N GLU A 33 -4.65 -9.72 -7.76
CA GLU A 33 -3.96 -10.73 -6.97
C GLU A 33 -3.56 -10.13 -5.62
N ILE A 34 -3.49 -10.95 -4.57
CA ILE A 34 -3.02 -10.55 -3.25
C ILE A 34 -1.68 -11.23 -2.98
N LYS A 35 -0.67 -10.46 -2.57
CA LYS A 35 0.68 -10.97 -2.23
C LYS A 35 1.19 -10.35 -0.96
N LYS A 36 2.03 -11.08 -0.24
CA LYS A 36 2.74 -10.54 0.93
C LYS A 36 4.09 -9.96 0.51
N PHE A 37 4.27 -8.65 0.65
CA PHE A 37 5.57 -7.99 0.42
C PHE A 37 6.40 -7.91 1.71
N GLY A 38 7.73 -7.81 1.60
CA GLY A 38 8.68 -7.86 2.71
C GLY A 38 8.76 -6.62 3.61
N GLY A 39 7.65 -5.90 3.83
CA GLY A 39 7.58 -4.83 4.82
C GLY A 39 7.65 -5.37 6.24
N THR A 40 8.25 -4.61 7.14
CA THR A 40 8.37 -4.91 8.58
C THR A 40 7.79 -3.75 9.40
N PRO A 41 7.65 -3.90 10.74
CA PRO A 41 7.18 -2.83 11.61
C PRO A 41 8.08 -1.59 11.61
N ASP A 42 9.36 -1.75 11.26
CA ASP A 42 10.35 -0.67 11.23
C ASP A 42 10.62 -0.14 9.82
N LYS A 43 10.29 -0.91 8.77
CA LYS A 43 10.69 -0.61 7.39
C LYS A 43 9.62 -0.95 6.35
N GLY A 44 9.40 -0.01 5.43
CA GLY A 44 8.51 -0.20 4.28
C GLY A 44 8.96 -1.32 3.33
N CYS A 45 8.01 -1.87 2.56
CA CYS A 45 8.25 -3.00 1.66
C CYS A 45 8.97 -2.63 0.34
N GLY A 46 9.25 -1.34 0.10
CA GLY A 46 9.85 -0.84 -1.14
C GLY A 46 8.91 -0.87 -2.35
N LYS A 47 7.63 -1.21 -2.15
CA LYS A 47 6.55 -1.22 -3.16
C LYS A 47 5.37 -0.34 -2.74
N PHE A 48 5.63 0.67 -1.94
CA PHE A 48 4.63 1.60 -1.44
C PHE A 48 3.90 2.30 -2.60
N ILE A 49 2.57 2.37 -2.49
CA ILE A 49 1.72 3.16 -3.38
C ILE A 49 0.88 4.06 -2.47
N PRO A 50 0.98 5.39 -2.54
CA PRO A 50 0.16 6.27 -1.71
C PRO A 50 -1.32 6.15 -2.07
N ILE A 51 -2.20 6.21 -1.07
CA ILE A 51 -3.65 6.26 -1.27
C ILE A 51 -4.03 7.56 -1.98
N LYS A 52 -4.82 7.46 -3.05
CA LYS A 52 -5.14 8.58 -3.96
C LYS A 52 -5.86 9.77 -3.30
N GLU A 53 -6.48 9.58 -2.13
CA GLU A 53 -7.17 10.67 -1.41
C GLU A 53 -6.24 11.69 -0.74
N LYS A 54 -4.96 11.37 -0.51
CA LYS A 54 -4.02 12.26 0.19
C LYS A 54 -2.95 12.90 -0.70
N SER A 55 -2.99 12.71 -2.03
CA SER A 55 -2.02 13.32 -2.94
C SER A 55 -2.34 14.77 -3.33
N ASP A 56 -3.51 15.31 -2.93
CA ASP A 56 -3.96 16.66 -3.31
C ASP A 56 -4.51 17.48 -2.13
N THR A 57 -3.98 17.29 -0.92
CA THR A 57 -4.21 18.27 0.16
C THR A 57 -2.96 19.13 0.33
N PRO A 58 -2.95 20.40 -0.12
CA PRO A 58 -1.90 21.33 0.30
C PRO A 58 -1.92 21.36 1.83
N LYS A 59 -0.78 21.03 2.44
CA LYS A 59 -0.54 21.19 3.87
C LYS A 59 -0.74 22.66 4.23
N LYS A 60 -1.97 23.03 4.61
CA LYS A 60 -2.35 24.35 5.10
C LYS A 60 -2.65 24.26 6.59
N ASN A 61 -1.58 24.40 7.38
CA ASN A 61 -1.44 25.27 8.54
C ASN A 61 -0.25 24.82 9.38
#